data_AF-A0AAW0GV52-F1
#
_entry.id   AF-A0AAW0GV52-F1
#
_cell.length_a   1.000
_cell.length_b   1.000
_cell.length_c   1.000
_cell.angle_alpha   90.00
_cell.angle_beta   90.00
_cell.angle_gamma   90.00
#
_symmetry.space_group_name_H-M   'P 1'
#
loop_
_entity.id
_entity.type
_entity.pdbx_description
1 polymer ?
#
loop_
_entity_poly.entity_id
_entity_poly.type
_entity_poly.pdbx_seq_one_letter_code
_entity_poly.pdbx_strand_id
1 'polypeptide(L)'
;MSIERSSRPTFTIGPTNKEAVLGTHPGDMPKSTIAATATATGVDVPHNGKSTVKKRNEKRRLEREFSERDGHTEETDVKEVWFAGCHCDVGGGSVPNDTRHNLARIPLRWMIRECFRMDTGIRFHSSVLKSVGLDPASLYPKVLDRPEAIFTIPPTIADPTHARESTTDTTQTLVDGSAIDSQLTEEEEDLLDALSPVYDQLSLAPGWWILELLPMRFKKQHSDNSWVSDWGCNLGRPRKVPNRIQKRGQFFVHRSVKMRMEAEASLLPGGVKYAPKAQWKIDPIWVD
;
A
#
# COMPACT_ATOMS: atom_id res chain seq x y z
N MET A 1 19.51 -1.33 -33.62
CA MET A 1 20.42 -0.54 -32.77
C MET A 1 20.50 -1.24 -31.43
N SER A 2 21.64 -1.86 -31.15
CA SER A 2 21.85 -2.69 -29.95
C SER A 2 21.88 -1.81 -28.71
N ILE A 3 20.94 -2.03 -27.79
CA ILE A 3 20.95 -1.41 -26.47
C ILE A 3 21.91 -2.23 -25.61
N GLU A 4 23.05 -1.64 -25.30
CA GLU A 4 24.08 -2.19 -24.44
C GLU A 4 23.49 -2.39 -23.03
N ARG A 5 23.18 -3.64 -22.67
CA ARG A 5 22.70 -4.00 -21.33
C ARG A 5 23.86 -3.90 -20.35
N SER A 6 23.88 -2.83 -19.56
CA SER A 6 24.81 -2.65 -18.44
C SER A 6 24.55 -3.71 -17.36
N SER A 7 25.47 -4.66 -17.21
CA SER A 7 25.45 -5.78 -16.26
C SER A 7 25.89 -5.38 -14.83
N ARG A 8 25.52 -4.20 -14.34
CA ARG A 8 26.01 -3.70 -13.05
C ARG A 8 24.96 -3.90 -11.94
N PRO A 9 25.36 -4.42 -10.76
CA PRO A 9 24.45 -4.68 -9.67
C PRO A 9 23.77 -3.38 -9.22
N THR A 10 22.44 -3.38 -9.19
CA THR A 10 21.63 -2.26 -8.68
C THR A 10 21.60 -2.29 -7.15
N PHE A 11 22.77 -2.19 -6.54
CA PHE A 11 22.94 -1.87 -5.13
C PHE A 11 23.63 -0.52 -5.04
N THR A 12 23.20 0.32 -4.10
CA THR A 12 23.44 1.78 -4.02
C THR A 12 24.77 2.24 -4.62
N ILE A 13 24.71 2.62 -5.89
CA ILE A 13 25.60 3.59 -6.51
C ILE A 13 24.74 4.84 -6.68
N GLY A 14 25.29 6.02 -6.36
CA GLY A 14 24.60 7.30 -6.54
C GLY A 14 24.07 7.47 -7.98
N PRO A 15 23.10 8.39 -8.20
CA PRO A 15 22.57 8.62 -9.55
C PRO A 15 23.70 8.89 -10.53
N THR A 16 23.64 8.27 -11.71
CA THR A 16 24.62 8.58 -12.76
C THR A 16 24.44 10.04 -13.20
N ASN A 17 25.49 10.67 -13.74
CA ASN A 17 25.39 12.06 -14.20
C ASN A 17 24.24 12.29 -15.21
N LYS A 18 23.85 11.26 -15.98
CA LYS A 18 22.71 11.32 -16.90
C LYS A 18 21.36 11.28 -16.17
N GLU A 19 21.23 10.44 -15.15
CA GLU A 19 20.02 10.36 -14.31
C GLU A 19 19.84 11.61 -13.45
N ALA A 20 20.93 12.18 -12.93
CA ALA A 20 20.90 13.40 -12.13
C ALA A 20 20.33 14.59 -12.92
N VAL A 21 20.53 14.63 -14.24
CA VAL A 21 19.98 15.68 -15.12
C VAL A 21 18.47 15.53 -15.33
N LEU A 22 17.94 14.30 -15.27
CA LEU A 22 16.51 14.01 -15.40
C LEU A 22 15.72 14.20 -14.09
N GLY A 23 16.43 14.26 -12.95
CA GLY A 23 15.82 14.51 -11.64
C GLY A 23 15.28 15.94 -11.49
N THR A 24 14.44 16.14 -10.49
CA THR A 24 13.96 17.49 -10.15
C THR A 24 15.09 18.32 -9.56
N HIS A 25 15.36 19.48 -10.17
CA HIS A 25 16.44 20.35 -9.74
C HIS A 25 15.97 21.28 -8.62
N PRO A 26 16.89 21.75 -7.75
CA PRO A 26 16.56 22.77 -6.74
C PRO A 26 15.94 24.02 -7.39
N GLY A 27 14.64 24.22 -7.19
CA GLY A 27 13.88 25.32 -7.78
C GLY A 27 12.74 24.90 -8.72
N ASP A 28 12.70 23.64 -9.16
CA ASP A 28 11.65 23.11 -10.05
C ASP A 28 10.30 22.91 -9.32
N MET A 29 10.34 22.70 -8.00
CA MET A 29 9.09 22.67 -7.23
C MET A 29 8.50 24.08 -7.11
N PRO A 30 7.21 24.28 -7.45
CA PRO A 30 6.55 25.56 -7.22
C PRO A 30 6.56 25.87 -5.72
N LYS A 31 7.22 26.97 -5.34
CA LYS A 31 7.25 27.45 -3.96
C LYS A 31 5.82 27.75 -3.52
N SER A 32 5.38 27.14 -2.42
CA SER A 32 4.03 27.31 -1.85
C SER A 32 3.74 28.71 -1.29
N THR A 33 4.63 29.68 -1.51
CA THR A 33 4.55 31.01 -0.92
C THR A 33 4.77 32.09 -1.98
N ILE A 34 3.70 32.47 -2.67
CA ILE A 34 3.55 33.86 -3.12
C ILE A 34 2.60 34.51 -2.12
N ALA A 35 3.15 34.84 -0.95
CA ALA A 35 2.56 35.88 -0.12
C ALA A 35 2.79 37.19 -0.88
N ALA A 36 1.72 37.74 -1.46
CA ALA A 36 1.75 39.07 -2.06
C ALA A 36 2.32 40.05 -1.03
N THR A 37 3.42 40.70 -1.40
CA THR A 37 4.12 41.70 -0.60
C THR A 37 3.11 42.76 -0.15
N ALA A 38 2.83 42.78 1.15
CA ALA A 38 2.05 43.83 1.79
C ALA A 38 2.88 45.11 1.83
N THR A 39 2.68 46.00 0.86
CA THR A 39 2.99 47.42 1.05
C THR A 39 1.88 48.04 1.87
N ALA A 40 2.26 48.52 3.05
CA ALA A 40 1.41 49.17 4.03
C ALA A 40 0.76 50.45 3.47
N THR A 41 -0.54 50.40 3.26
CA THR A 41 -1.46 51.53 3.47
C THR A 41 -2.80 50.93 3.85
N GLY A 42 -3.24 51.20 5.09
CA GLY A 42 -4.48 50.66 5.63
C GLY A 42 -5.69 51.05 4.80
N VAL A 43 -6.43 50.06 4.34
CA VAL A 43 -7.85 50.15 3.97
C VAL A 43 -8.46 48.79 4.26
N ASP A 44 -9.50 48.77 5.10
CA ASP A 44 -10.33 47.60 5.36
C ASP A 44 -10.92 47.06 4.05
N VAL A 45 -10.60 45.81 3.71
CA VAL A 45 -11.19 45.13 2.54
C VAL A 45 -12.23 44.12 3.03
N PRO A 46 -13.50 44.19 2.57
CA PRO A 46 -14.54 43.25 2.96
C PRO A 46 -14.20 41.83 2.49
N HIS A 47 -14.47 40.83 3.32
CA HIS A 47 -14.35 39.40 2.99
C HIS A 47 -15.22 39.05 1.76
N ASN A 48 -14.60 39.02 0.58
CA ASN A 48 -15.28 38.80 -0.68
C ASN A 48 -15.30 37.30 -1.05
N GLY A 49 -16.44 36.63 -0.88
CA GLY A 49 -16.69 35.22 -1.26
C GLY A 49 -16.54 34.89 -2.75
N LYS A 50 -16.19 35.87 -3.61
CA LYS A 50 -15.94 35.68 -5.05
C LYS A 50 -14.59 34.99 -5.34
N SER A 51 -13.62 35.06 -4.43
CA SER A 51 -12.28 34.48 -4.58
C SER A 51 -12.29 32.94 -4.61
N THR A 52 -13.10 32.31 -3.75
CA THR A 52 -13.18 30.85 -3.61
C THR A 52 -13.88 30.19 -4.81
N VAL A 53 -14.90 30.84 -5.36
CA VAL A 53 -15.61 30.39 -6.57
C VAL A 53 -14.68 30.45 -7.79
N LYS A 54 -13.86 31.49 -7.90
CA LYS A 54 -12.87 31.65 -8.99
C LYS A 54 -11.83 30.53 -8.96
N LYS A 55 -11.28 30.22 -7.77
CA LYS A 55 -10.35 29.09 -7.56
C LYS A 55 -10.98 27.72 -7.90
N ARG A 56 -12.26 27.52 -7.56
CA ARG A 56 -12.97 26.26 -7.86
C ARG A 56 -13.24 26.09 -9.37
N ASN A 57 -13.58 27.17 -10.06
CA ASN A 57 -13.78 27.17 -11.51
C ASN A 57 -12.46 26.96 -12.26
N GLU A 58 -11.38 27.56 -11.77
CA GLU A 58 -10.02 27.34 -12.27
C GLU A 58 -9.58 25.89 -12.08
N LYS A 59 -9.79 25.30 -10.89
CA LYS A 59 -9.53 23.88 -10.64
C LYS A 59 -10.30 22.98 -11.62
N ARG A 60 -11.58 23.23 -11.84
CA ARG A 60 -12.40 22.45 -12.79
C ARG A 60 -11.95 22.60 -14.23
N ARG A 61 -11.53 23.81 -14.62
CA ARG A 61 -10.97 24.07 -15.95
C ARG A 61 -9.67 23.30 -16.13
N LEU A 62 -8.77 23.35 -15.13
CA LEU A 62 -7.52 22.60 -15.15
C LEU A 62 -7.77 21.09 -15.15
N GLU A 63 -8.64 20.56 -14.28
CA GLU A 63 -9.05 19.13 -14.28
C GLU A 63 -9.55 18.70 -15.67
N ARG A 64 -10.35 19.54 -16.34
CA ARG A 64 -10.83 19.29 -17.69
C ARG A 64 -9.71 19.35 -18.73
N GLU A 65 -8.83 20.34 -18.66
CA GLU A 65 -7.71 20.50 -19.58
C GLU A 65 -6.69 19.36 -19.45
N PHE A 66 -6.41 18.91 -18.23
CA PHE A 66 -5.60 17.71 -17.97
C PHE A 66 -6.30 16.45 -18.48
N SER A 67 -7.61 16.28 -18.21
CA SER A 67 -8.38 15.13 -18.72
C SER A 67 -8.48 15.11 -20.25
N GLU A 68 -8.57 16.28 -20.90
CA GLU A 68 -8.63 16.42 -22.36
C GLU A 68 -7.25 16.21 -23.00
N ARG A 69 -6.15 16.67 -22.36
CA ARG A 69 -4.77 16.37 -22.76
C ARG A 69 -4.43 14.89 -22.60
N ASP A 70 -4.86 14.29 -21.49
CA ASP A 70 -4.75 12.85 -21.22
C ASP A 70 -5.72 12.04 -22.09
N GLY A 71 -6.63 12.67 -22.84
CA GLY A 71 -7.54 12.01 -23.79
C GLY A 71 -6.84 11.35 -24.99
N HIS A 72 -5.53 11.57 -25.13
CA HIS A 72 -4.62 10.79 -25.98
C HIS A 72 -4.00 9.60 -25.23
N THR A 73 -4.77 8.99 -24.31
CA THR A 73 -4.27 7.99 -23.36
C THR A 73 -3.76 6.76 -24.11
N GLU A 74 -2.44 6.60 -24.13
CA GLU A 74 -1.83 5.27 -24.20
C GLU A 74 -2.49 4.40 -23.10
N GLU A 75 -2.75 3.13 -23.39
CA GLU A 75 -3.34 2.22 -22.39
C GLU A 75 -2.43 2.18 -21.15
N THR A 76 -2.92 2.65 -20.01
CA THR A 76 -2.20 2.54 -18.74
C THR A 76 -2.38 1.14 -18.18
N ASP A 77 -1.27 0.54 -17.76
CA ASP A 77 -1.19 -0.74 -17.08
C ASP A 77 -1.63 -0.61 -15.61
N VAL A 78 -2.93 -0.78 -15.36
CA VAL A 78 -3.48 -0.74 -14.00
C VAL A 78 -3.75 -2.16 -13.49
N LYS A 79 -3.14 -2.52 -12.35
CA LYS A 79 -3.37 -3.76 -11.63
C LYS A 79 -3.92 -3.48 -10.24
N GLU A 80 -5.19 -3.81 -10.02
CA GLU A 80 -5.86 -3.69 -8.72
C GLU A 80 -5.86 -5.03 -8.00
N VAL A 81 -5.22 -5.10 -6.82
CA VAL A 81 -5.12 -6.31 -6.00
C VAL A 81 -5.76 -6.11 -4.63
N TRP A 82 -6.53 -7.09 -4.18
CA TRP A 82 -7.21 -7.07 -2.89
C TRP A 82 -6.41 -7.80 -1.81
N PHE A 83 -6.26 -7.14 -0.65
CA PHE A 83 -5.57 -7.66 0.53
C PHE A 83 -6.54 -7.78 1.71
N ALA A 84 -6.17 -8.59 2.71
CA ALA A 84 -6.94 -8.75 3.94
C ALA A 84 -6.61 -7.63 4.94
N GLY A 85 -7.63 -7.15 5.65
CA GLY A 85 -7.49 -6.18 6.74
C GLY A 85 -8.25 -4.89 6.51
N CYS A 86 -7.99 -3.91 7.38
CA CYS A 86 -8.53 -2.56 7.36
C CYS A 86 -7.55 -1.58 6.68
N HIS A 87 -7.80 -0.27 6.81
CA HIS A 87 -7.03 0.78 6.12
C HIS A 87 -5.52 0.69 6.35
N CYS A 88 -5.10 0.58 7.62
CA CYS A 88 -3.69 0.54 8.00
C CYS A 88 -3.07 -0.86 7.93
N ASP A 89 -3.87 -1.91 7.78
CA ASP A 89 -3.37 -3.26 7.48
C ASP A 89 -2.94 -3.38 6.02
N VAL A 90 -3.29 -2.41 5.17
CA VAL A 90 -2.80 -2.30 3.79
C VAL A 90 -1.80 -1.15 3.65
N GLY A 91 -2.13 0.02 4.21
CA GLY A 91 -1.30 1.23 4.11
C GLY A 91 -0.17 1.35 5.14
N GLY A 92 -0.17 0.53 6.19
CA GLY A 92 0.77 0.62 7.31
C GLY A 92 0.40 1.67 8.37
N GLY A 93 1.18 1.69 9.46
CA GLY A 93 1.15 2.75 10.48
C GLY A 93 0.28 2.50 11.71
N SER A 94 -0.39 1.36 11.83
CA SER A 94 -1.18 1.00 13.03
C SER A 94 -0.48 0.09 14.02
N VAL A 95 0.67 -0.46 13.64
CA VAL A 95 1.41 -1.44 14.44
C VAL A 95 2.72 -0.83 14.90
N PRO A 96 3.13 -1.00 16.17
CA PRO A 96 4.44 -0.60 16.65
C PRO A 96 5.60 -1.16 15.82
N ASN A 97 6.69 -0.39 15.71
CA ASN A 97 7.83 -0.72 14.84
C ASN A 97 8.63 -1.95 15.32
N ASP A 98 8.50 -2.34 16.59
CA ASP A 98 9.10 -3.54 17.19
C ASP A 98 8.32 -4.83 16.83
N THR A 99 7.10 -4.69 16.30
CA THR A 99 6.28 -5.84 15.93
C THR A 99 6.74 -6.42 14.59
N ARG A 100 7.44 -7.55 14.67
CA ARG A 100 8.00 -8.25 13.51
C ARG A 100 6.94 -8.65 12.48
N HIS A 101 5.80 -9.17 12.93
CA HIS A 101 4.75 -9.69 12.05
C HIS A 101 3.46 -8.88 12.11
N ASN A 102 2.97 -8.46 10.95
CA ASN A 102 1.68 -7.78 10.81
C ASN A 102 1.18 -7.78 9.37
N LEU A 103 -0.13 -7.57 9.20
CA LEU A 103 -0.79 -7.61 7.91
C LEU A 103 -0.23 -6.62 6.88
N ALA A 104 0.22 -5.43 7.29
CA ALA A 104 0.71 -4.38 6.39
C ALA A 104 2.02 -4.73 5.69
N ARG A 105 2.76 -5.71 6.22
CA ARG A 105 4.01 -6.17 5.63
C ARG A 105 3.79 -6.93 4.33
N ILE A 106 2.66 -7.61 4.18
CA ILE A 106 2.32 -8.33 2.94
C ILE A 106 2.16 -7.38 1.75
N PRO A 107 1.27 -6.35 1.78
CA PRO A 107 1.18 -5.37 0.69
C PRO A 107 2.47 -4.58 0.50
N LEU A 108 3.26 -4.33 1.56
CA LEU A 108 4.58 -3.70 1.43
C LEU A 108 5.54 -4.56 0.59
N ARG A 109 5.67 -5.85 0.92
CA ARG A 109 6.51 -6.80 0.16
C ARG A 109 6.05 -6.91 -1.29
N TRP A 110 4.75 -7.03 -1.49
CA TRP A 110 4.13 -7.05 -2.81
C TRP A 110 4.49 -5.80 -3.62
N MET A 111 4.30 -4.60 -3.05
CA MET A 111 4.59 -3.34 -3.71
C MET A 111 6.06 -3.20 -4.10
N ILE A 112 6.98 -3.60 -3.21
CA ILE A 112 8.42 -3.60 -3.50
C ILE A 112 8.70 -4.47 -4.71
N ARG A 113 8.13 -5.67 -4.77
CA ARG A 113 8.31 -6.54 -5.93
C ARG A 113 7.71 -5.97 -7.20
N GLU A 114 6.52 -5.38 -7.16
CA GLU A 114 5.93 -4.74 -8.33
C GLU A 114 6.84 -3.59 -8.84
N CYS A 115 7.54 -2.87 -7.94
CA CYS A 115 8.53 -1.87 -8.36
C CYS A 115 9.66 -2.49 -9.20
N PHE A 116 10.14 -3.69 -8.83
CA PHE A 116 11.15 -4.42 -9.62
C PHE A 116 10.56 -5.01 -10.90
N ARG A 117 9.34 -5.57 -10.88
CA ARG A 117 8.65 -6.14 -12.06
C ARG A 117 8.39 -5.09 -13.13
N MET A 118 8.03 -3.87 -12.71
CA MET A 118 7.68 -2.76 -13.59
C MET A 118 8.87 -1.85 -13.96
N ASP A 119 10.09 -2.21 -13.52
CA ASP A 119 11.32 -1.43 -13.77
C ASP A 119 11.15 0.07 -13.46
N THR A 120 10.56 0.38 -12.31
CA THR A 120 10.21 1.78 -11.96
C THR A 120 11.42 2.67 -11.67
N GLY A 121 12.62 2.09 -11.60
CA GLY A 121 13.86 2.78 -11.23
C GLY A 121 13.98 3.13 -9.73
N ILE A 122 12.98 2.77 -8.91
CA ILE A 122 13.04 2.95 -7.45
C ILE A 122 14.13 2.03 -6.88
N ARG A 123 15.02 2.60 -6.06
CA ARG A 123 16.13 1.87 -5.45
C ARG A 123 15.84 1.59 -3.98
N PHE A 124 16.18 0.38 -3.56
CA PHE A 124 16.03 -0.07 -2.18
C PHE A 124 17.39 -0.40 -1.57
N HIS A 125 17.54 -0.15 -0.27
CA HIS A 125 18.70 -0.63 0.48
C HIS A 125 18.57 -2.14 0.71
N SER A 126 19.51 -2.91 0.17
CA SER A 126 19.47 -4.38 0.23
C SER A 126 19.50 -4.95 1.65
N SER A 127 20.22 -4.28 2.56
CA SER A 127 20.24 -4.63 3.98
C SER A 127 18.87 -4.53 4.62
N VAL A 128 18.05 -3.56 4.20
CA VAL A 128 16.72 -3.31 4.76
C VAL A 128 15.66 -4.23 4.14
N LEU A 129 15.85 -4.72 2.91
CA LEU A 129 14.92 -5.67 2.30
C LEU A 129 14.79 -6.96 3.15
N LYS A 130 15.90 -7.43 3.70
CA LYS A 130 15.92 -8.61 4.58
C LYS A 130 15.12 -8.37 5.86
N SER A 131 15.15 -7.16 6.43
CA SER A 131 14.36 -6.87 7.64
C SER A 131 12.86 -6.81 7.36
N VAL A 132 12.46 -6.67 6.09
CA VAL A 132 11.06 -6.74 5.62
C VAL A 132 10.64 -8.20 5.32
N GLY A 133 11.58 -9.15 5.32
CA GLY A 133 11.35 -10.55 4.94
C GLY A 133 11.48 -10.81 3.43
N LEU A 134 12.21 -9.95 2.71
CA LEU A 134 12.50 -10.13 1.29
C LEU A 134 13.96 -10.50 1.06
N ASP A 135 14.19 -11.50 0.21
CA ASP A 135 15.52 -11.83 -0.28
C ASP A 135 15.90 -10.94 -1.47
N PRO A 136 16.98 -10.11 -1.38
CA PRO A 136 17.43 -9.31 -2.52
C PRO A 136 17.76 -10.13 -3.77
N ALA A 137 18.20 -11.38 -3.61
CA ALA A 137 18.55 -12.25 -4.73
C ALA A 137 17.32 -12.74 -5.53
N SER A 138 16.13 -12.74 -4.93
CA SER A 138 14.88 -13.10 -5.62
C SER A 138 14.30 -11.95 -6.45
N LEU A 139 14.72 -10.71 -6.18
CA LEU A 139 14.15 -9.49 -6.78
C LEU A 139 14.97 -8.96 -7.96
N TYR A 140 16.28 -9.15 -7.96
CA TYR A 140 17.20 -8.58 -8.94
C TYR A 140 18.28 -9.58 -9.36
N PRO A 141 18.67 -9.69 -10.66
CA PRO A 141 18.39 -8.80 -11.81
C PRO A 141 17.04 -8.99 -12.49
N LYS A 142 16.36 -10.10 -12.23
CA LYS A 142 14.99 -10.34 -12.67
C LYS A 142 14.23 -10.92 -11.49
N VAL A 143 13.01 -10.44 -11.28
CA VAL A 143 12.12 -10.99 -10.25
C VAL A 143 11.83 -12.46 -10.57
N LEU A 144 12.19 -13.33 -9.65
CA LEU A 144 11.94 -14.76 -9.72
C LEU A 144 10.49 -15.07 -9.33
N ASP A 145 9.95 -16.15 -9.89
CA ASP A 145 8.63 -16.65 -9.49
C ASP A 145 8.73 -17.27 -8.10
N ARG A 146 7.73 -16.99 -7.25
CA ARG A 146 7.67 -17.55 -5.91
C ARG A 146 7.22 -19.00 -5.91
N PRO A 147 7.67 -19.79 -4.93
CA PRO A 147 7.06 -21.09 -4.66
C PRO A 147 5.60 -20.93 -4.19
N GLU A 148 4.89 -22.05 -4.16
CA GLU A 148 3.49 -22.10 -3.72
C GLU A 148 3.34 -21.60 -2.27
N ALA A 149 2.18 -21.01 -1.96
CA ALA A 149 1.89 -20.50 -0.63
C ALA A 149 1.79 -21.65 0.39
N ILE A 150 2.31 -21.41 1.58
CA ILE A 150 2.23 -22.35 2.71
C ILE A 150 0.94 -22.07 3.48
N PHE A 151 0.13 -23.11 3.74
CA PHE A 151 -1.16 -22.99 4.44
C PHE A 151 -1.12 -23.54 5.87
N THR A 152 -0.10 -24.31 6.22
CA THR A 152 0.06 -24.95 7.53
C THR A 152 1.35 -24.47 8.18
N ILE A 153 1.32 -24.26 9.50
CA ILE A 153 2.52 -23.87 10.24
C ILE A 153 3.47 -25.07 10.26
N PRO A 154 4.70 -24.96 9.71
CA PRO A 154 5.69 -26.02 9.80
C PRO A 154 6.03 -26.31 11.27
N PRO A 155 6.29 -27.58 11.64
CA PRO A 155 6.65 -27.94 13.02
C PRO A 155 7.89 -27.19 13.53
N THR A 156 8.81 -26.80 12.64
CA THR A 156 10.00 -26.00 12.95
C THR A 156 9.67 -24.63 13.56
N ILE A 157 8.51 -24.05 13.25
CA ILE A 157 8.05 -22.75 13.78
C ILE A 157 7.21 -22.94 15.06
N ALA A 158 6.56 -24.09 15.20
CA ALA A 158 5.63 -24.38 16.29
C ALA A 158 6.30 -24.75 17.62
N ASP A 159 7.60 -25.03 17.65
CA ASP A 159 8.32 -25.54 18.82
C ASP A 159 9.26 -24.45 19.44
N PRO A 160 8.83 -23.71 20.47
CA PRO A 160 9.62 -22.64 21.08
C PRO A 160 10.73 -23.15 22.02
N THR A 161 10.86 -24.47 22.20
CA THR A 161 11.72 -25.09 23.23
C THR A 161 13.23 -25.00 22.94
N HIS A 162 13.63 -24.51 21.76
CA HIS A 162 15.04 -24.24 21.42
C HIS A 162 15.41 -22.76 21.31
N ALA A 163 14.59 -21.85 21.84
CA ALA A 163 15.01 -20.47 22.07
C ALA A 163 16.08 -20.44 23.18
N ARG A 164 17.36 -20.57 22.81
CA ARG A 164 18.49 -20.39 23.72
C ARG A 164 18.41 -19.00 24.36
N GLU A 165 18.35 -18.98 25.69
CA GLU A 165 18.63 -17.82 26.52
C GLU A 165 20.03 -17.24 26.23
N SER A 166 20.08 -15.95 25.90
CA SER A 166 21.19 -15.02 26.19
C SER A 166 20.90 -13.69 25.53
N THR A 167 21.04 -12.51 26.12
CA THR A 167 21.30 -12.06 27.49
C THR A 167 20.87 -10.58 27.49
N THR A 168 20.65 -10.04 28.69
CA THR A 168 20.32 -8.66 29.06
C THR A 168 21.06 -7.53 28.33
N ASP A 169 20.39 -6.36 28.33
CA ASP A 169 20.86 -4.99 28.06
C ASP A 169 21.09 -4.53 26.61
N THR A 170 20.21 -3.64 26.12
CA THR A 170 20.52 -2.20 25.91
C THR A 170 19.50 -1.58 24.94
N THR A 171 18.92 -0.45 25.33
CA THR A 171 18.15 0.48 24.49
C THR A 171 18.76 0.69 23.10
N GLN A 172 18.11 0.24 22.03
CA GLN A 172 18.49 0.59 20.65
C GLN A 172 17.28 1.03 19.83
N THR A 173 17.34 2.30 19.43
CA THR A 173 16.53 2.96 18.42
C THR A 173 16.83 2.37 17.04
N LEU A 174 15.87 2.48 16.12
CA LEU A 174 15.76 1.86 14.78
C LEU A 174 16.90 2.16 13.77
N VAL A 175 18.17 2.03 14.16
CA VAL A 175 19.32 2.32 13.29
C VAL A 175 20.27 1.13 13.11
N ASP A 176 20.27 0.11 13.97
CA ASP A 176 21.14 -1.05 13.76
C ASP A 176 20.36 -2.31 13.37
N GLY A 177 20.64 -2.80 12.16
CA GLY A 177 20.20 -4.08 11.64
C GLY A 177 20.90 -5.26 12.30
N SER A 178 20.70 -5.44 13.61
CA SER A 178 21.13 -6.65 14.32
C SER A 178 20.06 -7.73 14.18
N ALA A 179 20.32 -8.61 13.21
CA ALA A 179 19.57 -9.82 12.98
C ALA A 179 19.50 -10.70 14.24
N ILE A 180 18.29 -10.96 14.72
CA ILE A 180 17.96 -12.29 15.20
C ILE A 180 17.52 -13.06 13.96
N ASP A 181 18.51 -13.68 13.33
CA ASP A 181 18.44 -14.46 12.08
C ASP A 181 17.70 -15.79 12.36
N SER A 182 16.38 -15.73 12.59
CA SER A 182 15.54 -16.86 12.20
C SER A 182 15.36 -16.71 10.69
N GLN A 183 16.11 -17.48 9.89
CA GLN A 183 16.02 -17.53 8.43
C GLN A 183 14.66 -18.08 7.98
N LEU A 184 13.60 -17.32 8.24
CA LEU A 184 12.29 -17.60 7.71
C LEU A 184 12.31 -17.28 6.22
N THR A 185 11.74 -18.19 5.45
CA THR A 185 11.46 -17.98 4.03
C THR A 185 10.38 -16.91 3.86
N GLU A 186 10.32 -16.27 2.69
CA GLU A 186 9.30 -15.25 2.40
C GLU A 186 7.86 -15.82 2.54
N GLU A 187 7.69 -17.11 2.29
CA GLU A 187 6.43 -17.84 2.44
C GLU A 187 6.03 -18.02 3.90
N GLU A 188 6.99 -18.30 4.77
CA GLU A 188 6.78 -18.39 6.21
C GLU A 188 6.49 -17.01 6.81
N GLU A 189 7.18 -15.97 6.35
CA GLU A 189 6.89 -14.58 6.69
C GLU A 189 5.46 -14.19 6.31
N ASP A 190 5.03 -14.52 5.08
CA ASP A 190 3.67 -14.28 4.62
C ASP A 190 2.62 -15.04 5.44
N LEU A 191 2.92 -16.27 5.89
CA LEU A 191 2.00 -17.04 6.72
C LEU A 191 1.83 -16.39 8.09
N LEU A 192 2.93 -16.02 8.75
CA LEU A 192 2.88 -15.38 10.06
C LEU A 192 2.23 -13.99 10.00
N ASP A 193 2.52 -13.22 8.95
CA ASP A 193 1.85 -11.94 8.71
C ASP A 193 0.37 -12.14 8.38
N ALA A 194 0.02 -13.18 7.62
CA ALA A 194 -1.36 -13.52 7.33
C ALA A 194 -2.11 -13.95 8.59
N LEU A 195 -1.48 -14.58 9.58
CA LEU A 195 -2.15 -14.98 10.83
C LEU A 195 -2.26 -13.84 11.87
N SER A 196 -1.61 -12.70 11.63
CA SER A 196 -1.60 -11.55 12.55
C SER A 196 -2.98 -10.90 12.76
N PRO A 197 -3.20 -10.14 13.85
CA PRO A 197 -4.48 -9.45 14.10
C PRO A 197 -4.77 -8.35 13.09
N VAL A 198 -6.07 -8.08 12.90
CA VAL A 198 -6.59 -6.95 12.09
C VAL A 198 -6.67 -5.71 12.97
N TYR A 199 -6.04 -4.62 12.56
CA TYR A 199 -6.02 -3.37 13.32
C TYR A 199 -7.16 -2.43 12.88
N ASP A 200 -8.38 -2.75 13.33
CA ASP A 200 -9.55 -1.91 13.06
C ASP A 200 -9.57 -0.66 13.97
N GLN A 201 -9.26 0.50 13.37
CA GLN A 201 -9.25 1.79 14.06
C GLN A 201 -10.60 2.18 14.65
N LEU A 202 -11.73 1.71 14.09
CA LEU A 202 -13.05 1.96 14.67
C LEU A 202 -13.27 1.21 15.99
N SER A 203 -12.55 0.11 16.19
CA SER A 203 -12.58 -0.68 17.42
C SER A 203 -11.56 -0.16 18.44
N LEU A 204 -10.39 0.28 17.99
CA LEU A 204 -9.32 0.82 18.87
C LEU A 204 -9.62 2.23 19.39
N ALA A 205 -10.18 3.10 18.55
CA ALA A 205 -10.49 4.48 18.89
C ALA A 205 -11.96 4.80 18.57
N PRO A 206 -12.87 4.64 19.55
CA PRO A 206 -14.31 4.81 19.36
C PRO A 206 -14.73 6.20 18.83
N GLY A 207 -13.90 7.23 19.02
CA GLY A 207 -14.14 8.56 18.47
C GLY A 207 -14.25 8.59 16.94
N TRP A 208 -13.61 7.66 16.22
CA TRP A 208 -13.70 7.57 14.76
C TRP A 208 -15.10 7.21 14.26
N TRP A 209 -15.98 6.66 15.10
CA TRP A 209 -17.40 6.43 14.75
C TRP A 209 -18.15 7.70 14.37
N ILE A 210 -17.69 8.87 14.83
CA ILE A 210 -18.25 10.16 14.41
C ILE A 210 -18.14 10.31 12.89
N LEU A 211 -17.00 9.92 12.29
CA LEU A 211 -16.80 9.99 10.84
C LEU A 211 -17.68 8.97 10.09
N GLU A 212 -18.00 7.85 10.72
CA GLU A 212 -18.87 6.82 10.14
C GLU A 212 -20.35 7.26 10.08
N LEU A 213 -20.76 8.13 10.99
CA LEU A 213 -22.11 8.70 11.07
C LEU A 213 -22.29 9.98 10.23
N LEU A 214 -21.20 10.64 9.83
CA LEU A 214 -21.28 11.86 9.01
C LEU A 214 -21.84 11.54 7.62
N PRO A 215 -22.94 12.20 7.20
CA PRO A 215 -23.47 12.04 5.85
C PRO A 215 -22.48 12.57 4.82
N MET A 216 -22.08 11.71 3.88
CA MET A 216 -21.22 12.06 2.77
C MET A 216 -21.91 11.78 1.44
N ARG A 217 -21.46 12.49 0.40
CA ARG A 217 -21.95 12.32 -0.96
C ARG A 217 -21.06 11.32 -1.70
N PHE A 218 -21.57 10.13 -1.99
CA PHE A 218 -20.88 9.08 -2.73
C PHE A 218 -21.22 9.17 -4.21
N LYS A 219 -20.19 9.05 -5.06
CA LYS A 219 -20.38 8.85 -6.50
C LYS A 219 -20.30 7.36 -6.79
N LYS A 220 -21.33 6.82 -7.43
CA LYS A 220 -21.36 5.43 -7.89
C LYS A 220 -21.50 5.43 -9.41
N GLN A 221 -20.70 4.58 -10.05
CA GLN A 221 -20.83 4.34 -11.47
C GLN A 221 -21.80 3.18 -11.70
N HIS A 222 -22.83 3.41 -12.51
CA HIS A 222 -23.76 2.38 -12.94
C HIS A 222 -23.18 1.57 -14.11
N SER A 223 -23.83 0.45 -14.44
CA SER A 223 -23.41 -0.44 -15.54
C SER A 223 -23.52 0.19 -16.92
N ASP A 224 -24.30 1.28 -17.06
CA ASP A 224 -24.46 2.09 -18.25
C ASP A 224 -23.41 3.22 -18.35
N ASN A 225 -22.38 3.19 -17.50
CA ASN A 225 -21.36 4.24 -17.32
C ASN A 225 -21.89 5.59 -16.83
N SER A 226 -23.16 5.69 -16.42
CA SER A 226 -23.68 6.90 -15.78
C SER A 226 -23.17 7.01 -14.34
N TRP A 227 -22.99 8.24 -13.86
CA TRP A 227 -22.55 8.52 -12.49
C TRP A 227 -23.70 9.10 -11.68
N VAL A 228 -24.08 8.40 -10.62
CA VAL A 228 -25.11 8.86 -9.69
C VAL A 228 -24.45 9.30 -8.38
N SER A 229 -24.94 10.40 -7.81
CA SER A 229 -24.48 10.91 -6.52
C SER A 229 -25.54 10.66 -5.46
N ASP A 230 -25.25 9.76 -4.53
CA ASP A 230 -26.12 9.45 -3.40
C ASP A 230 -25.56 10.04 -2.12
N TRP A 231 -26.44 10.43 -1.21
CA TRP A 231 -26.06 10.71 0.18
C TRP A 231 -26.17 9.45 1.02
N GLY A 232 -25.24 9.30 1.97
CA GLY A 232 -25.34 8.25 2.98
C GLY A 232 -24.24 8.36 4.02
N CYS A 233 -24.29 7.48 5.01
CA CYS A 233 -23.26 7.33 6.02
C CYS A 233 -22.44 6.06 5.73
N ASN A 234 -21.16 6.04 6.13
CA ASN A 234 -20.27 4.90 5.89
C ASN A 234 -20.65 3.69 6.77
N LEU A 235 -21.02 3.92 8.04
CA LEU A 235 -21.54 2.90 8.99
C LEU A 235 -20.70 1.60 9.05
N GLY A 236 -19.37 1.68 8.91
CA GLY A 236 -18.46 0.55 8.90
C GLY A 236 -18.71 -0.43 7.75
N ARG A 237 -19.39 0.02 6.68
CA ARG A 237 -19.76 -0.85 5.55
C ARG A 237 -18.51 -1.31 4.81
N PRO A 238 -18.42 -2.60 4.45
CA PRO A 238 -17.29 -3.09 3.67
C PRO A 238 -17.28 -2.48 2.28
N ARG A 239 -16.08 -2.46 1.67
CA ARG A 239 -15.91 -2.05 0.28
C ARG A 239 -16.66 -3.03 -0.63
N LYS A 240 -17.41 -2.48 -1.58
CA LYS A 240 -18.12 -3.26 -2.60
C LYS A 240 -17.19 -3.52 -3.77
N VAL A 241 -17.07 -4.77 -4.19
CA VAL A 241 -16.35 -5.13 -5.42
C VAL A 241 -17.18 -4.69 -6.61
N PRO A 242 -16.70 -3.78 -7.48
CA PRO A 242 -17.45 -3.32 -8.65
C PRO A 242 -17.86 -4.48 -9.57
N ASN A 243 -19.12 -4.48 -10.02
CA ASN A 243 -19.63 -5.51 -10.93
C ASN A 243 -18.85 -5.56 -12.26
N ARG A 244 -18.27 -4.44 -12.71
CA ARG A 244 -17.46 -4.39 -13.94
C ARG A 244 -16.22 -5.27 -13.83
N ILE A 245 -15.54 -5.23 -12.69
CA ILE A 245 -14.35 -6.04 -12.42
C ILE A 245 -14.74 -7.52 -12.42
N GLN A 246 -15.88 -7.84 -11.78
CA GLN A 246 -16.43 -9.20 -11.76
C GLN A 246 -16.83 -9.71 -13.16
N LYS A 247 -17.39 -8.84 -14.02
CA LYS A 247 -17.77 -9.22 -15.40
C LYS A 247 -16.58 -9.39 -16.35
N ARG A 248 -15.49 -8.67 -16.11
CA ARG A 248 -14.27 -8.75 -16.93
C ARG A 248 -13.37 -9.94 -16.57
N GLY A 249 -13.65 -10.62 -15.47
CA GLY A 249 -12.83 -11.73 -14.97
C GLY A 249 -11.48 -11.29 -14.38
N GLN A 250 -11.21 -9.99 -14.27
CA GLN A 250 -9.95 -9.44 -13.75
C GLN A 250 -10.07 -9.06 -12.27
N PHE A 251 -10.48 -10.01 -11.42
CA PHE A 251 -10.59 -9.79 -9.98
C PHE A 251 -9.41 -10.43 -9.27
N PHE A 252 -8.35 -9.66 -9.02
CA PHE A 252 -7.13 -10.15 -8.39
C PHE A 252 -7.19 -10.04 -6.87
N VAL A 253 -6.92 -11.14 -6.18
CA VAL A 253 -6.84 -11.19 -4.72
C VAL A 253 -5.50 -11.78 -4.33
N HIS A 254 -4.80 -11.15 -3.40
CA HIS A 254 -3.50 -11.65 -2.96
C HIS A 254 -3.64 -13.00 -2.24
N ARG A 255 -2.72 -13.93 -2.47
CA ARG A 255 -2.74 -15.29 -1.92
C ARG A 255 -2.82 -15.35 -0.39
N SER A 256 -2.33 -14.32 0.30
CA SER A 256 -2.45 -14.20 1.77
C SER A 256 -3.89 -14.12 2.27
N VAL A 257 -4.82 -13.62 1.46
CA VAL A 257 -6.26 -13.64 1.80
C VAL A 257 -6.77 -15.07 1.84
N LYS A 258 -6.34 -15.91 0.88
CA LYS A 258 -6.65 -17.35 0.86
C LYS A 258 -6.05 -18.06 2.07
N MET A 259 -4.78 -17.77 2.38
CA MET A 259 -4.10 -18.33 3.56
C MET A 259 -4.90 -18.05 4.85
N ARG A 260 -5.42 -16.83 5.02
CA ARG A 260 -6.29 -16.51 6.16
C ARG A 260 -7.62 -17.24 6.15
N MET A 261 -8.25 -17.37 4.98
CA MET A 261 -9.55 -18.05 4.85
C MET A 261 -9.46 -19.55 5.17
N GLU A 262 -8.32 -20.16 4.87
CA GLU A 262 -8.07 -21.59 5.09
C GLU A 262 -7.47 -21.89 6.47
N ALA A 263 -6.85 -20.89 7.12
CA ALA A 263 -6.33 -21.02 8.46
C ALA A 263 -7.38 -21.50 9.48
N GLU A 264 -6.94 -22.36 10.40
CA GLU A 264 -7.76 -22.81 11.51
C GLU A 264 -8.10 -21.64 12.44
N ALA A 265 -9.31 -21.66 13.01
CA ALA A 265 -9.77 -20.61 13.89
C ALA A 265 -8.89 -20.47 15.16
N SER A 266 -8.30 -21.57 15.62
CA SER A 266 -7.33 -21.63 16.73
C SER A 266 -6.07 -20.81 16.51
N LEU A 267 -5.64 -20.67 15.25
CA LEU A 267 -4.44 -19.92 14.87
C LEU A 267 -4.71 -18.43 14.66
N LEU A 268 -5.99 -18.05 14.52
CA LEU A 268 -6.40 -16.69 14.28
C LEU A 268 -6.73 -15.95 15.58
N PRO A 269 -6.45 -14.64 15.65
CA PRO A 269 -6.79 -13.84 16.82
C PRO A 269 -8.28 -13.89 17.13
N GLY A 270 -8.61 -14.22 18.39
CA GLY A 270 -9.98 -14.35 18.87
C GLY A 270 -10.62 -15.72 18.65
N GLY A 271 -9.91 -16.70 18.07
CA GLY A 271 -10.45 -18.06 17.94
C GLY A 271 -11.56 -18.19 16.89
N VAL A 272 -11.66 -17.25 15.94
CA VAL A 272 -12.74 -17.18 14.94
C VAL A 272 -12.17 -17.31 13.54
N LYS A 273 -12.82 -18.14 12.71
CA LYS A 273 -12.45 -18.31 11.31
C LYS A 273 -12.59 -17.01 10.54
N TYR A 274 -11.56 -16.66 9.75
CA TYR A 274 -11.58 -15.45 8.95
C TYR A 274 -12.58 -15.56 7.78
N ALA A 275 -13.41 -14.52 7.64
CA ALA A 275 -14.31 -14.35 6.51
C ALA A 275 -14.17 -12.91 5.95
N PRO A 276 -13.86 -12.75 4.66
CA PRO A 276 -13.81 -11.44 4.01
C PRO A 276 -15.16 -10.72 4.13
N LYS A 277 -15.15 -9.47 4.63
CA LYS A 277 -16.37 -8.65 4.69
C LYS A 277 -16.83 -8.20 3.29
N ALA A 278 -15.89 -8.01 2.36
CA ALA A 278 -16.20 -7.75 0.96
C ALA A 278 -16.72 -9.04 0.32
N GLN A 279 -17.88 -8.97 -0.31
CA GLN A 279 -18.52 -10.10 -0.97
C GLN A 279 -18.33 -10.01 -2.48
N TRP A 280 -18.02 -11.14 -3.13
CA TRP A 280 -17.84 -11.27 -4.57
C TRP A 280 -18.58 -12.51 -5.09
N LYS A 281 -19.00 -12.47 -6.37
CA LYS A 281 -19.78 -13.55 -7.00
C LYS A 281 -18.96 -14.48 -7.89
N ILE A 282 -17.78 -14.05 -8.31
CA ILE A 282 -16.88 -14.79 -9.19
C ILE A 282 -15.67 -15.28 -8.40
N ASP A 283 -15.10 -16.41 -8.79
CA ASP A 283 -13.85 -16.86 -8.18
C ASP A 283 -12.71 -15.88 -8.52
N PRO A 284 -11.95 -15.41 -7.52
CA PRO A 284 -10.83 -14.50 -7.74
C PRO A 284 -9.65 -15.20 -8.40
N ILE A 285 -8.85 -14.42 -9.12
CA ILE A 285 -7.52 -14.80 -9.55
C ILE A 285 -6.57 -14.54 -8.38
N TRP A 286 -5.99 -15.61 -7.84
CA TRP A 286 -5.04 -15.52 -6.74
C TRP A 286 -3.66 -15.09 -7.27
N VAL A 287 -3.12 -14.01 -6.72
CA VAL A 287 -1.82 -13.43 -7.14
C VAL A 287 -0.84 -13.34 -5.99
N ASP A 288 0.43 -13.16 -6.35
CA ASP A 288 1.57 -12.95 -5.46
C ASP A 288 2.27 -11.60 -5.70
#